data_AF-A0A060BVI0-F1
#
_entry.id   AF-A0A060BVI0-F1
#
_cell.length_a   1.000
_cell.length_b   1.000
_cell.length_c   1.000
_cell.angle_alpha   90.00
_cell.angle_beta   90.00
_cell.angle_gamma   90.00
#
_symmetry.space_group_name_H-M   'P 1'
#
loop_
_entity.id
_entity.type
_entity.pdbx_description
1 polymer ?
#
loop_
_entity_poly.entity_id
_entity_poly.type
_entity_poly.pdbx_seq_one_letter_code
_entity_poly.pdbx_strand_id
1 'polypeptide(L)'
;MWNQYQVDSLHAYGDYDEASMFSYAAGKVVESFYRYNLSETDKVIYQAHEWMTGMGALYVQSAVPEIATIFTTHATSIGRSIAGNNKPLYDYLFAYNGDQMAGELNMQSKHSIEKQTAHHVDCFTTVSEITNTECRQLLDKPADVI
;
A
#
# COMPACT_ATOMS: atom_id res chain seq x y z
N MET A 1 -5.45 8.05 -9.80
CA MET A 1 -4.97 6.76 -9.31
C MET A 1 -4.71 5.76 -10.42
N TRP A 2 -5.72 5.24 -11.13
CA TRP A 2 -5.50 4.34 -12.28
C TRP A 2 -4.48 4.87 -13.30
N ASN A 3 -4.69 6.07 -13.85
CA ASN A 3 -3.81 6.62 -14.90
C ASN A 3 -2.34 6.77 -14.49
N GLN A 4 -2.05 6.95 -13.20
CA GLN A 4 -0.71 7.25 -12.71
C GLN A 4 -0.01 6.03 -12.13
N TYR A 5 -0.75 5.20 -11.39
CA TYR A 5 -0.19 4.09 -10.62
C TYR A 5 -0.81 2.73 -10.96
N GLN A 6 -1.77 2.67 -11.89
CA GLN A 6 -2.49 1.43 -12.25
C GLN A 6 -3.17 0.75 -11.04
N VAL A 7 -3.61 1.54 -10.06
CA VAL A 7 -4.46 1.05 -8.96
C VAL A 7 -5.85 0.73 -9.51
N ASP A 8 -6.21 -0.56 -9.50
CA ASP A 8 -7.48 -1.09 -9.97
C ASP A 8 -8.56 -0.91 -8.90
N SER A 9 -9.70 -0.35 -9.27
CA SER A 9 -10.88 -0.23 -8.40
C SER A 9 -12.13 -0.90 -8.99
N LEU A 10 -12.02 -1.61 -10.12
CA LEU A 10 -13.17 -2.21 -10.81
C LEU A 10 -13.84 -3.30 -9.95
N HIS A 11 -13.07 -3.98 -9.13
CA HIS A 11 -13.51 -5.05 -8.24
C HIS A 11 -13.54 -4.59 -6.78
N ALA A 12 -13.70 -3.28 -6.55
CA ALA A 12 -13.77 -2.73 -5.21
C ALA A 12 -14.99 -3.28 -4.45
N TYR A 13 -14.78 -3.63 -3.19
CA TYR A 13 -15.83 -4.15 -2.32
C TYR A 13 -15.48 -3.90 -0.85
N GLY A 14 -16.49 -3.97 0.01
CA GLY A 14 -16.34 -3.75 1.43
C GLY A 14 -15.91 -2.32 1.72
N ASP A 15 -14.87 -2.17 2.53
CA ASP A 15 -14.31 -0.90 3.03
C ASP A 15 -13.39 -0.17 2.05
N TYR A 16 -13.27 -0.63 0.79
CA TYR A 16 -12.30 -0.08 -0.16
C TYR A 16 -12.57 1.40 -0.47
N ASP A 17 -13.83 1.77 -0.74
CA ASP A 17 -14.18 3.13 -1.15
C ASP A 17 -14.05 4.10 0.01
N GLU A 18 -14.55 3.76 1.20
CA GLU A 18 -14.42 4.61 2.39
C GLU A 18 -12.96 4.80 2.80
N ALA A 19 -12.16 3.72 2.78
CA ALA A 19 -10.74 3.79 3.08
C ALA A 19 -10.00 4.69 2.07
N SER A 20 -10.27 4.49 0.77
CA SER A 20 -9.67 5.26 -0.31
C SER A 20 -10.01 6.75 -0.22
N MET A 21 -11.29 7.07 0.01
CA MET A 21 -11.75 8.45 0.18
C MET A 21 -11.13 9.12 1.41
N PHE A 22 -11.12 8.43 2.55
CA PHE A 22 -10.48 8.91 3.77
C PHE A 22 -9.00 9.20 3.54
N SER A 23 -8.28 8.25 2.95
CA SER A 23 -6.86 8.33 2.73
C SER A 23 -6.47 9.45 1.76
N TYR A 24 -7.21 9.59 0.66
CA TYR A 24 -7.04 10.70 -0.28
C TYR A 24 -7.32 12.05 0.39
N ALA A 25 -8.40 12.16 1.17
CA ALA A 25 -8.72 13.38 1.91
C ALA A 25 -7.63 13.75 2.92
N ALA A 26 -7.06 12.77 3.63
CA ALA A 26 -5.92 12.99 4.52
C ALA A 26 -4.71 13.54 3.74
N GLY A 27 -4.41 13.00 2.56
CA GLY A 27 -3.38 13.53 1.66
C GLY A 27 -3.63 14.98 1.23
N LYS A 28 -4.88 15.35 0.93
CA LYS A 28 -5.28 16.75 0.64
C LYS A 28 -5.08 17.69 1.82
N VAL A 29 -5.39 17.22 3.03
CA VAL A 29 -5.16 18.00 4.26
C VAL A 29 -3.67 18.23 4.48
N VAL A 30 -2.84 17.20 4.29
CA VAL A 30 -1.38 17.31 4.40
C VAL A 30 -0.81 18.26 3.36
N GLU A 31 -1.25 18.19 2.11
CA GLU A 31 -0.86 19.15 1.08
C GLU A 31 -1.18 20.59 1.50
N SER A 32 -2.40 20.85 1.96
CA SER A 32 -2.81 22.18 2.42
C SER A 32 -1.94 22.63 3.59
N PHE A 33 -1.73 21.77 4.58
CA PHE A 33 -0.92 22.11 5.74
C PHE A 33 0.51 22.46 5.35
N TYR A 34 1.15 21.63 4.51
CA TYR A 34 2.51 21.86 4.02
C TYR A 34 2.62 23.19 3.28
N ARG A 35 1.74 23.45 2.30
CA ARG A 35 1.82 24.64 1.45
C ARG A 35 1.56 25.96 2.20
N TYR A 36 0.77 25.94 3.27
CA TYR A 36 0.31 27.17 3.95
C TYR A 36 0.88 27.37 5.36
N ASN A 37 1.48 26.35 5.97
CA ASN A 37 1.96 26.42 7.35
C ASN A 37 3.42 26.01 7.53
N LEU A 38 4.05 25.43 6.50
CA LEU A 38 5.45 25.02 6.55
C LEU A 38 6.27 25.75 5.49
N SER A 39 7.59 25.70 5.67
CA SER A 39 8.57 26.24 4.73
C SER A 39 9.24 25.11 3.95
N GLU A 40 9.87 25.46 2.83
CA GLU A 40 10.66 24.51 2.02
C GLU A 40 11.86 23.90 2.78
N THR A 41 12.24 24.47 3.92
CA THR A 41 13.33 23.95 4.75
C THR A 41 12.88 22.92 5.79
N ASP A 42 11.57 22.81 6.03
CA ASP A 42 11.01 21.85 6.97
C ASP A 42 11.04 20.44 6.37
N LYS A 43 11.59 19.49 7.11
CA LYS A 43 11.67 18.08 6.68
C LYS A 43 10.43 17.34 7.13
N VAL A 44 9.57 17.00 6.19
CA VAL A 44 8.27 16.37 6.47
C VAL A 44 8.24 14.96 5.94
N ILE A 45 7.67 14.05 6.74
CA ILE A 45 7.46 12.65 6.37
C ILE A 45 5.96 12.37 6.50
N TYR A 46 5.37 11.79 5.45
CA TYR A 46 4.04 11.21 5.46
C TYR A 46 4.17 9.69 5.59
N GLN A 47 3.76 9.14 6.74
CA GLN A 47 3.80 7.70 6.98
C GLN A 47 2.40 7.09 6.92
N ALA A 48 2.20 6.22 5.94
CA ALA A 48 1.00 5.41 5.75
C ALA A 48 1.18 4.03 6.37
N HIS A 49 0.16 3.56 7.09
CA HIS A 49 0.10 2.22 7.64
C HIS A 49 -1.05 1.43 7.00
N GLU A 50 -0.69 0.29 6.41
CA GLU A 50 -1.59 -0.63 5.70
C GLU A 50 -2.32 -0.03 4.48
N TRP A 51 -2.85 -0.92 3.63
CA TRP A 51 -3.40 -0.58 2.31
C TRP A 51 -4.49 0.51 2.33
N MET A 52 -5.27 0.61 3.42
CA MET A 52 -6.34 1.59 3.58
C MET A 52 -5.83 3.03 3.57
N THR A 53 -4.56 3.24 3.92
CA THR A 53 -3.93 4.57 3.90
C THR A 53 -3.02 4.79 2.69
N GLY A 54 -2.91 3.81 1.79
CA GLY A 54 -2.00 3.85 0.66
C GLY A 54 -2.33 4.93 -0.38
N MET A 55 -3.62 5.22 -0.59
CA MET A 55 -4.04 6.21 -1.60
C MET A 55 -3.56 7.63 -1.24
N GLY A 56 -3.51 7.95 0.05
CA GLY A 56 -2.98 9.19 0.58
C GLY A 56 -1.47 9.29 0.38
N ALA A 57 -0.72 8.20 0.62
CA ALA A 57 0.71 8.16 0.34
C ALA A 57 1.00 8.37 -1.16
N LEU A 58 0.31 7.65 -2.03
CA LEU A 58 0.43 7.83 -3.48
C LEU A 58 0.02 9.23 -3.95
N TYR A 59 -0.97 9.84 -3.30
CA TYR A 59 -1.36 11.22 -3.60
C TYR A 59 -0.27 12.22 -3.18
N VAL A 60 0.23 12.11 -1.95
CA VAL A 60 1.26 13.01 -1.42
C VAL A 60 2.53 12.90 -2.26
N GLN A 61 2.95 11.68 -2.60
CA GLN A 61 4.14 11.40 -3.40
C GLN A 61 4.13 12.14 -4.75
N SER A 62 2.96 12.30 -5.39
CA SER A 62 2.88 13.02 -6.67
C SER A 62 2.49 14.49 -6.56
N ALA A 63 1.64 14.85 -5.61
CA ALA A 63 1.14 16.22 -5.49
C ALA A 63 2.12 17.14 -4.76
N VAL A 64 2.90 16.59 -3.82
CA VAL A 64 3.83 17.32 -2.96
C VAL A 64 5.12 16.49 -2.79
N PRO A 65 5.92 16.33 -3.86
CA PRO A 65 7.13 15.48 -3.85
C PRO A 65 8.20 15.94 -2.86
N GLU A 66 8.06 17.13 -2.27
CA GLU A 66 8.91 17.61 -1.18
C GLU A 66 8.67 16.85 0.14
N ILE A 67 7.53 16.17 0.29
CA ILE A 67 7.21 15.34 1.45
C ILE A 67 7.65 13.90 1.16
N ALA A 68 8.58 13.39 1.97
CA ALA A 68 8.99 11.98 1.89
C ALA A 68 7.86 11.08 2.37
N THR A 69 7.70 9.92 1.73
CA THR A 69 6.62 8.98 1.99
C THR A 69 7.15 7.64 2.51
N ILE A 70 6.51 7.13 3.56
CA ILE A 70 6.78 5.81 4.11
C ILE A 70 5.50 4.99 4.05
N PHE A 71 5.61 3.74 3.62
CA PHE A 71 4.53 2.77 3.74
C PHE A 71 4.95 1.62 4.64
N THR A 72 4.15 1.31 5.65
CA THR A 72 4.36 0.16 6.53
C THR A 72 3.20 -0.81 6.40
N THR A 73 3.47 -2.04 5.95
CA THR A 73 2.50 -3.13 6.02
C THR A 73 2.84 -4.08 7.18
N HIS A 74 1.83 -4.38 8.00
CA HIS A 74 1.90 -5.32 9.12
C HIS A 74 1.58 -6.74 8.66
N ALA A 75 0.78 -6.89 7.60
CA ALA A 75 0.61 -8.14 6.88
C ALA A 75 0.08 -7.90 5.46
N THR A 76 0.43 -8.78 4.52
CA THR A 76 -0.09 -8.67 3.15
C THR A 76 -1.59 -8.96 3.11
N SER A 77 -2.35 -8.13 2.38
CA SER A 77 -3.79 -8.34 2.19
C SER A 77 -4.08 -9.71 1.56
N ILE A 78 -3.27 -10.13 0.58
CA ILE A 78 -3.36 -11.44 -0.05
C ILE A 78 -2.91 -12.58 0.87
N GLY A 79 -1.84 -12.44 1.64
CA GLY A 79 -1.41 -13.48 2.59
C GLY A 79 -2.51 -13.80 3.61
N ARG A 80 -3.16 -12.76 4.16
CA ARG A 80 -4.34 -12.94 5.03
C ARG A 80 -5.47 -13.68 4.33
N SER A 81 -5.78 -13.35 3.08
CA SER A 81 -6.84 -14.01 2.30
C SER A 81 -6.51 -15.46 1.94
N ILE A 82 -5.24 -15.78 1.65
CA ILE A 82 -4.79 -17.16 1.40
C ILE A 82 -5.01 -18.01 2.66
N ALA A 83 -4.49 -17.56 3.81
CA ALA A 83 -4.62 -18.26 5.07
C ALA A 83 -6.09 -18.40 5.51
N GLY A 84 -6.89 -17.33 5.37
CA GLY A 84 -8.31 -17.32 5.73
C GLY A 84 -9.18 -18.25 4.86
N ASN A 85 -8.72 -18.60 3.65
CA ASN A 85 -9.40 -19.56 2.76
C ASN A 85 -8.85 -20.99 2.89
N ASN A 86 -8.17 -21.32 4.00
CA ASN A 86 -7.57 -22.63 4.26
C ASN A 86 -6.56 -23.09 3.18
N LYS A 87 -5.95 -22.14 2.45
CA LYS A 87 -4.84 -22.43 1.55
C LYS A 87 -3.52 -22.36 2.34
N PRO A 88 -2.59 -23.30 2.14
CA PRO A 88 -1.35 -23.37 2.90
C PRO A 88 -0.36 -22.26 2.50
N LEU A 89 -0.45 -21.10 3.17
CA LEU A 89 0.34 -19.90 2.84
C LEU A 89 1.85 -20.17 2.82
N TYR A 90 2.43 -20.59 3.95
CA TYR A 90 3.88 -20.70 4.07
C TYR A 90 4.46 -21.94 3.39
N ASP A 91 3.72 -23.05 3.33
CA ASP A 91 4.20 -24.29 2.68
C ASP A 91 4.32 -24.12 1.16
N TYR A 92 3.53 -23.22 0.56
CA TYR A 92 3.49 -22.99 -0.89
C TYR A 92 3.79 -21.54 -1.29
N LEU A 93 4.32 -20.71 -0.39
CA LEU A 93 4.53 -19.28 -0.64
C LEU A 93 5.28 -19.06 -1.96
N PHE A 94 6.39 -19.77 -2.16
CA PHE A 94 7.24 -19.68 -3.36
C PHE A 94 6.51 -19.97 -4.68
N ALA A 95 5.37 -20.66 -4.64
CA ALA A 95 4.57 -21.02 -5.80
C ALA A 95 3.41 -20.04 -6.06
N TYR A 96 3.10 -19.14 -5.12
CA TYR A 96 2.02 -18.17 -5.29
C TYR A 96 2.46 -16.97 -6.11
N ASN A 97 1.63 -16.57 -7.05
CA ASN A 97 1.70 -15.26 -7.69
C ASN A 97 0.65 -14.35 -7.04
N GLY A 98 1.07 -13.20 -6.49
CA GLY A 98 0.18 -12.30 -5.76
C GLY A 98 -0.99 -11.78 -6.61
N ASP A 99 -0.75 -11.40 -7.86
CA ASP A 99 -1.78 -10.84 -8.74
C ASP A 99 -2.79 -11.91 -9.17
N GLN A 100 -2.32 -13.13 -9.46
CA GLN A 100 -3.17 -14.28 -9.74
C GLN A 100 -4.04 -14.63 -8.53
N MET A 101 -3.43 -14.73 -7.34
CA MET A 101 -4.16 -15.03 -6.11
C MET A 101 -5.16 -13.93 -5.76
N ALA A 102 -4.85 -12.67 -6.06
CA ALA A 102 -5.79 -11.57 -5.93
C ALA A 102 -7.00 -11.75 -6.85
N GLY A 103 -6.80 -12.23 -8.08
CA GLY A 103 -7.87 -12.63 -8.98
C GLY A 103 -8.72 -13.78 -8.45
N GLU A 104 -8.08 -14.87 -8.01
CA GLU A 104 -8.77 -16.07 -7.50
C GLU A 104 -9.59 -15.80 -6.23
N LEU A 105 -9.12 -14.88 -5.38
CA LEU A 105 -9.72 -14.59 -4.08
C LEU A 105 -10.59 -13.31 -4.08
N ASN A 106 -10.84 -12.71 -5.26
CA ASN A 106 -11.60 -11.46 -5.41
C ASN A 106 -11.03 -10.29 -4.57
N MET A 107 -9.71 -10.17 -4.55
CA MET A 107 -8.95 -9.22 -3.74
C MET A 107 -8.21 -8.16 -4.58
N GLN A 108 -8.45 -8.11 -5.90
CA GLN A 108 -7.68 -7.32 -6.87
C GLN A 108 -7.53 -5.85 -6.46
N SER A 109 -8.62 -5.20 -6.04
CA SER A 109 -8.56 -3.77 -5.75
C SER A 109 -7.70 -3.45 -4.53
N LYS A 110 -7.91 -4.16 -3.41
CA LYS A 110 -7.12 -3.96 -2.18
C LYS A 110 -5.65 -4.37 -2.37
N HIS A 111 -5.41 -5.45 -3.10
CA HIS A 111 -4.07 -5.88 -3.48
C HIS A 111 -3.36 -4.86 -4.36
N SER A 112 -4.06 -4.30 -5.35
CA SER A 112 -3.46 -3.32 -6.25
C SER A 112 -3.03 -2.06 -5.51
N ILE A 113 -3.85 -1.50 -4.60
CA ILE A 113 -3.43 -0.33 -3.83
C ILE A 113 -2.28 -0.65 -2.88
N GLU A 114 -2.28 -1.81 -2.23
CA GLU A 114 -1.18 -2.27 -1.36
C GLU A 114 0.13 -2.38 -2.14
N LYS A 115 0.11 -3.13 -3.24
CA LYS A 115 1.26 -3.36 -4.12
C LYS A 115 1.78 -2.03 -4.68
N GLN A 116 0.91 -1.23 -5.29
CA GLN A 116 1.33 0.02 -5.91
C GLN A 116 1.88 1.01 -4.88
N THR A 117 1.32 1.06 -3.67
CA THR A 117 1.89 1.89 -2.59
C THR A 117 3.29 1.42 -2.21
N ALA A 118 3.49 0.12 -1.98
CA ALA A 118 4.80 -0.43 -1.64
C ALA A 118 5.89 -0.17 -2.71
N HIS A 119 5.50 -0.10 -3.99
CA HIS A 119 6.42 0.16 -5.10
C HIS A 119 6.78 1.63 -5.30
N HIS A 120 5.94 2.57 -4.87
CA HIS A 120 6.09 4.00 -5.23
C HIS A 120 6.47 4.91 -4.07
N VAL A 121 6.31 4.48 -2.81
CA VAL A 121 6.79 5.28 -1.67
C VAL A 121 8.32 5.34 -1.62
N ASP A 122 8.85 6.36 -0.95
CA ASP A 122 10.30 6.53 -0.79
C ASP A 122 10.94 5.46 0.11
N CYS A 123 10.16 4.92 1.06
CA CYS A 123 10.60 3.82 1.92
C CYS A 123 9.43 2.88 2.24
N PHE A 124 9.58 1.62 1.85
CA PHE A 124 8.66 0.55 2.18
C PHE A 124 9.17 -0.26 3.37
N THR A 125 8.30 -0.52 4.34
CA THR A 125 8.66 -1.16 5.61
C THR A 125 7.68 -2.27 5.98
N THR A 126 8.17 -3.26 6.72
CA THR A 126 7.35 -4.37 7.25
C THR A 126 7.69 -4.60 8.71
N VAL A 127 6.78 -5.16 9.50
CA VAL A 127 7.01 -5.33 10.95
C VAL A 127 7.83 -6.58 11.34
N SER A 128 8.17 -7.44 10.38
CA SER A 128 8.92 -8.67 10.64
C SER A 128 9.54 -9.27 9.37
N GLU A 129 10.55 -10.12 9.53
CA GLU A 129 11.18 -10.83 8.41
C GLU A 129 10.23 -11.81 7.70
N ILE A 130 9.27 -12.39 8.43
CA ILE A 130 8.28 -13.27 7.83
C ILE A 130 7.32 -12.47 6.93
N THR A 131 6.87 -11.29 7.39
CA THR A 131 6.09 -10.36 6.56
C THR A 131 6.90 -9.87 5.37
N ASN A 132 8.18 -9.53 5.54
CA ASN A 132 9.07 -9.16 4.42
C ASN A 132 9.16 -10.27 3.36
N THR A 133 9.21 -11.53 3.80
CA THR A 133 9.23 -12.69 2.92
C THR A 133 7.91 -12.84 2.14
N GLU A 134 6.76 -12.59 2.78
CA GLU A 134 5.48 -12.49 2.09
C GLU A 134 5.48 -11.37 1.05
N CYS A 135 5.90 -10.15 1.42
CA CYS A 135 5.91 -8.99 0.52
C CYS A 135 6.78 -9.22 -0.72
N ARG A 136 7.96 -9.84 -0.55
CA ARG A 136 8.84 -10.20 -1.67
C ARG A 136 8.13 -11.07 -2.70
N GLN A 137 7.30 -12.01 -2.25
CA GLN A 137 6.63 -12.97 -3.11
C GLN A 137 5.28 -12.48 -3.64
N LEU A 138 4.49 -11.82 -2.79
CA LEU A 138 3.11 -11.46 -3.10
C LEU A 138 3.00 -10.04 -3.65
N LEU A 139 3.86 -9.12 -3.22
CA LEU A 139 3.87 -7.74 -3.72
C LEU A 139 4.99 -7.50 -4.74
N ASP A 140 5.86 -8.47 -5.01
CA ASP A 140 7.06 -8.33 -5.85
C ASP A 140 8.00 -7.20 -5.38
N LYS A 141 7.99 -6.88 -4.09
CA LYS A 141 8.82 -5.83 -3.48
C LYS A 141 9.28 -6.25 -2.08
N PRO A 142 10.59 -6.45 -1.84
CA PRO A 142 11.09 -6.56 -0.48
C PRO A 142 11.03 -5.20 0.23
N ALA A 143 10.84 -5.23 1.55
CA ALA A 143 10.93 -4.06 2.40
C ALA A 143 12.35 -3.49 2.39
N ASP A 144 12.45 -2.17 2.45
CA ASP A 144 13.70 -1.45 2.60
C ASP A 144 14.19 -1.49 4.06
N VAL A 145 13.25 -1.54 5.03
CA VAL A 145 13.50 -1.70 6.46
C VAL A 145 12.47 -2.64 7.11
N ILE A 146 12.91 -3.41 8.10
CA ILE A 146 12.06 -4.27 8.95
C ILE A 146 12.02 -3.69 10.36
#